data_AF-A0AAF3E8U6-F1
#
_entry.id   AF-A0AAF3E8U6-F1
#
_cell.length_a   1.000
_cell.length_b   1.000
_cell.length_c   1.000
_cell.angle_alpha   90.00
_cell.angle_beta   90.00
_cell.angle_gamma   90.00
#
_symmetry.space_group_name_H-M   'P 1'
#
loop_
_entity.id
_entity.type
_entity.pdbx_description
1 polymer ?
#
loop_
_entity_poly.entity_id
_entity_poly.type
_entity_poly.pdbx_seq_one_letter_code
_entity_poly.pdbx_strand_id
1 'polypeptide(L)'
;MATQFIVFLKYFITFVISWLTLWRFTANMNLPHCLSHVVEYAPIYAVLALGVWAASSVICGVFTFNDCNQAKLELVGEIGEARKHLKQRKVI
;
A
#
# COMPACT_ATOMS: atom_id res chain seq x y z
N MET A 1 -2.13 -5.69 19.62
CA MET A 1 -2.05 -6.37 18.31
C MET A 1 -3.26 -7.27 18.03
N ALA A 2 -3.73 -8.07 18.99
CA ALA A 2 -4.93 -8.93 18.82
C ALA A 2 -6.21 -8.17 18.38
N THR A 3 -6.43 -6.96 18.89
CA THR A 3 -7.62 -6.15 18.58
C THR A 3 -7.68 -5.69 17.11
N GLN A 4 -6.53 -5.33 16.51
CA GLN A 4 -6.45 -4.90 15.11
C GLN A 4 -6.72 -6.08 14.15
N PHE A 5 -6.22 -7.26 14.50
CA PHE A 5 -6.48 -8.48 13.74
C PHE A 5 -7.97 -8.87 13.74
N ILE A 6 -8.64 -8.79 14.88
CA ILE A 6 -10.08 -9.10 14.99
C ILE A 6 -10.92 -8.12 14.17
N VAL A 7 -10.58 -6.84 14.19
CA VAL A 7 -11.26 -5.82 13.37
C VAL A 7 -11.09 -6.12 11.89
N PHE A 8 -9.86 -6.40 11.44
CA PHE A 8 -9.59 -6.81 10.06
C PHE A 8 -10.37 -8.08 9.68
N LEU A 9 -10.32 -9.11 10.52
CA LEU A 9 -11.00 -10.38 10.30
C LEU A 9 -12.52 -10.20 10.15
N LYS A 10 -13.12 -9.32 10.97
CA LYS A 10 -14.55 -8.99 10.87
C LYS A 10 -14.91 -8.44 9.50
N TYR A 11 -14.16 -7.43 9.03
CA TYR A 11 -14.41 -6.84 7.70
C TYR A 11 -14.18 -7.85 6.58
N PHE A 12 -13.13 -8.66 6.68
CA PHE A 12 -12.82 -9.69 5.70
C PHE A 12 -13.95 -10.73 5.61
N ILE A 13 -14.44 -11.22 6.76
CA ILE A 13 -15.55 -12.18 6.80
C ILE A 13 -16.82 -11.57 6.21
N THR A 14 -17.17 -10.32 6.55
CA THR A 14 -18.35 -9.65 5.97
C THR A 14 -18.23 -9.52 4.45
N PHE A 15 -17.05 -9.19 3.94
CA PHE A 15 -16.78 -9.10 2.51
C PHE A 15 -16.91 -10.46 1.80
N VAL A 16 -16.37 -11.53 2.38
CA VAL A 16 -16.50 -12.89 1.82
C VAL A 16 -17.96 -13.36 1.81
N ILE A 17 -18.71 -13.07 2.87
CA ILE A 17 -20.13 -13.43 2.95
C ILE A 17 -20.94 -12.66 1.90
N SER A 18 -20.75 -11.35 1.77
CA SER A 18 -21.47 -10.55 0.77
C SER A 18 -21.15 -11.01 -0.65
N TRP A 19 -19.89 -11.36 -0.91
CA TRP A 19 -19.46 -11.96 -2.17
C TRP A 19 -20.17 -13.29 -2.48
N LEU A 20 -20.19 -14.23 -1.53
CA LEU A 20 -20.86 -15.52 -1.70
C LEU A 20 -22.37 -15.37 -1.94
N THR A 21 -23.01 -14.39 -1.31
CA THR A 21 -24.43 -14.10 -1.57
C THR A 21 -24.66 -13.55 -2.97
N LEU A 22 -23.77 -12.67 -3.46
CA LEU A 22 -23.82 -12.13 -4.81
C LEU A 22 -23.62 -13.23 -5.85
N TRP A 23 -22.64 -14.11 -5.65
CA TRP A 23 -22.43 -15.27 -6.50
C TRP A 23 -23.69 -16.13 -6.62
N ARG A 24 -24.29 -16.50 -5.48
CA ARG A 24 -25.50 -17.34 -5.48
C ARG A 24 -26.66 -16.68 -6.21
N PHE A 25 -26.78 -15.37 -6.07
CA PHE A 25 -27.80 -14.59 -6.75
C PHE A 25 -27.57 -14.54 -8.26
N THR A 26 -26.34 -14.28 -8.71
CA THR A 26 -26.00 -14.23 -10.14
C THR A 26 -26.02 -15.61 -10.79
N ALA A 27 -25.72 -16.69 -10.07
CA ALA A 27 -25.85 -18.06 -10.57
C ALA A 27 -27.31 -18.46 -10.84
N ASN A 28 -28.27 -17.86 -10.12
CA ASN A 28 -29.70 -18.10 -10.33
C ASN A 28 -30.28 -17.27 -11.48
N MET A 29 -29.56 -16.24 -11.92
CA MET A 29 -29.90 -15.45 -13.10
C MET A 29 -29.13 -15.97 -14.30
N ASN A 30 -29.79 -16.17 -15.44
CA ASN A 30 -29.15 -16.62 -16.68
C ASN A 30 -28.35 -15.46 -17.32
N LEU A 31 -27.22 -15.10 -16.69
CA LEU A 31 -26.33 -14.04 -17.17
C LEU A 31 -25.48 -14.54 -18.37
N PRO A 32 -25.10 -13.64 -19.28
CA PRO A 32 -24.15 -13.97 -20.34
C PRO A 32 -22.82 -14.44 -19.75
N HIS A 33 -22.24 -15.47 -20.36
CA HIS A 33 -21.11 -16.24 -19.86
C HIS A 33 -19.86 -15.40 -19.52
N CYS A 34 -19.68 -14.26 -20.19
CA CYS A 34 -18.60 -13.31 -19.92
C CYS A 34 -18.74 -12.66 -18.53
N LEU A 35 -19.95 -12.29 -18.13
CA LEU A 35 -20.20 -11.62 -16.86
C LEU A 35 -20.16 -12.59 -15.68
N SER A 36 -20.62 -13.83 -15.88
CA SER A 36 -20.57 -14.86 -14.83
C SER A 36 -19.12 -15.18 -14.45
N HIS A 37 -18.21 -15.28 -15.42
CA HIS A 37 -16.80 -15.55 -15.17
C HIS A 37 -16.13 -14.42 -14.36
N VAL A 38 -16.46 -13.16 -14.64
CA VAL A 38 -15.91 -12.01 -13.88
C VAL A 38 -16.45 -12.01 -12.45
N VAL A 39 -17.74 -12.28 -12.26
CA VAL A 39 -18.38 -12.40 -10.93
C VAL A 39 -17.99 -13.71 -10.24
N GLU A 40 -17.32 -14.63 -10.89
CA GLU A 40 -16.79 -15.82 -10.26
C GLU A 40 -15.36 -15.57 -9.74
N TYR A 41 -14.54 -14.93 -10.55
CA TYR A 41 -13.13 -14.71 -10.22
C TYR A 41 -12.81 -13.31 -9.65
N ALA A 42 -13.80 -12.46 -9.36
CA ALA A 42 -13.54 -11.12 -8.82
C ALA A 42 -12.65 -11.06 -7.55
N PRO A 43 -12.74 -11.96 -6.55
CA PRO A 43 -11.83 -11.90 -5.41
C PRO A 43 -10.37 -12.13 -5.82
N ILE A 44 -10.13 -12.97 -6.83
CA ILE A 44 -8.78 -13.21 -7.37
C ILE A 44 -8.28 -11.95 -8.08
N TYR A 45 -9.11 -11.34 -8.93
CA TYR A 45 -8.77 -10.08 -9.59
C TYR A 45 -8.50 -8.95 -8.58
N ALA A 46 -9.27 -8.88 -7.49
CA ALA A 46 -9.07 -7.90 -6.43
C ALA A 46 -7.72 -8.09 -5.72
N VAL A 47 -7.37 -9.34 -5.36
CA VAL A 47 -6.06 -9.64 -4.75
C VAL A 47 -4.91 -9.32 -5.69
N LEU A 48 -5.03 -9.67 -6.98
CA LEU A 48 -4.02 -9.34 -7.99
C LEU A 48 -3.85 -7.83 -8.15
N ALA A 49 -4.95 -7.08 -8.26
CA ALA A 49 -4.91 -5.62 -8.38
C ALA A 49 -4.28 -4.95 -7.15
N LEU A 50 -4.63 -5.41 -5.95
CA LEU A 50 -4.01 -4.94 -4.71
C LEU A 50 -2.52 -5.30 -4.64
N GLY A 51 -2.14 -6.49 -5.10
CA GLY A 51 -0.75 -6.92 -5.21
C GLY A 51 0.06 -6.04 -6.15
N VAL A 52 -0.47 -5.75 -7.35
CA VAL A 52 0.16 -4.85 -8.33
C VAL A 52 0.27 -3.44 -7.76
N TRP A 53 -0.78 -2.95 -7.09
CA TRP A 53 -0.77 -1.63 -6.46
C TRP A 53 0.28 -1.54 -5.35
N ALA A 54 0.37 -2.57 -4.48
CA ALA A 54 1.37 -2.64 -3.42
C ALA A 54 2.79 -2.73 -3.98
N ALA A 55 3.01 -3.53 -5.02
CA ALA A 55 4.32 -3.60 -5.69
C ALA A 55 4.68 -2.24 -6.31
N SER A 56 3.74 -1.60 -7.00
CA SER A 56 3.94 -0.29 -7.64
C SER A 56 4.21 0.81 -6.62
N SER A 57 3.52 0.79 -5.47
CA SER A 57 3.73 1.79 -4.41
C SER A 57 5.10 1.63 -3.75
N VAL A 58 5.56 0.41 -3.53
CA VAL A 58 6.92 0.14 -3.03
C VAL A 58 7.95 0.58 -4.07
N ILE A 59 7.76 0.23 -5.35
CA ILE A 59 8.68 0.64 -6.43
C ILE A 59 8.75 2.17 -6.53
N CYS A 60 7.60 2.85 -6.52
CA CYS A 60 7.53 4.31 -6.52
C CYS A 60 8.20 4.92 -5.27
N GLY A 61 8.01 4.29 -4.11
CA GLY A 61 8.70 4.64 -2.88
C GLY A 61 10.22 4.52 -3.01
N VAL A 62 10.72 3.40 -3.54
CA VAL A 62 12.16 3.17 -3.76
C VAL A 62 12.74 4.16 -4.78
N PHE A 63 12.02 4.44 -5.87
CA PHE A 63 12.44 5.46 -6.83
C PHE A 63 12.48 6.86 -6.19
N THR A 64 11.52 7.20 -5.34
CA THR A 64 11.50 8.47 -4.59
C THR A 64 12.62 8.54 -3.53
N PHE A 65 12.89 7.43 -2.84
CA PHE A 65 13.99 7.37 -1.86
C PHE A 65 15.38 7.48 -2.50
N ASN A 66 15.52 7.26 -3.80
CA ASN A 66 16.78 7.51 -4.51
C ASN A 66 17.24 8.99 -4.42
N ASP A 67 16.33 9.92 -4.13
CA ASP A 67 16.64 11.34 -3.85
C ASP A 67 17.33 11.56 -2.49
N CYS A 68 17.59 10.51 -1.69
CA CYS A 68 18.37 10.60 -0.45
C CYS A 68 19.78 11.16 -0.66
N ASN A 69 20.38 11.02 -1.86
CA ASN A 69 21.69 11.62 -2.14
C ASN A 69 21.64 13.15 -2.10
N GLN A 70 20.54 13.76 -2.55
CA GLN A 70 20.35 15.20 -2.50
C GLN A 70 20.09 15.66 -1.06
N ALA A 71 19.20 14.98 -0.33
CA ALA A 71 18.93 15.28 1.08
C ALA A 71 20.19 15.10 1.97
N LYS A 72 21.03 14.10 1.66
CA LYS A 72 22.32 13.88 2.34
C LYS A 72 23.31 15.01 2.06
N LEU A 73 23.37 15.52 0.83
CA LEU A 73 24.25 16.63 0.46
C LEU A 73 23.84 17.93 1.17
N GLU A 74 22.54 18.23 1.25
CA GLU A 74 22.01 19.38 2.00
C GLU A 74 22.33 19.26 3.50
N LEU A 75 22.06 18.11 4.12
CA LEU A 75 22.37 17.86 5.53
C LEU A 75 23.86 17.98 5.86
N VAL A 76 24.75 17.50 4.99
CA VAL A 76 26.21 17.65 5.18
C VAL A 76 26.63 19.12 5.08
N GLY A 77 26.00 19.90 4.20
CA GLY A 77 26.16 21.35 4.12
C GLY A 77 25.78 22.05 5.42
N GLU A 78 24.59 21.78 5.94
CA GLU A 78 24.10 22.34 7.21
C GLU A 78 24.99 21.97 8.41
N ILE A 79 25.48 20.73 8.48
CA ILE A 79 26.44 20.29 9.50
C ILE A 79 27.75 21.08 9.41
N GLY A 80 28.23 21.35 8.19
CA GLY A 80 29.44 22.14 7.94
C GLY A 80 29.29 23.59 8.42
N GLU A 81 28.15 24.22 8.15
CA GLU A 81 27.84 25.57 8.62
C GLU A 81 27.68 25.64 10.14
N ALA A 82 26.94 24.69 10.73
CA ALA A 82 26.81 24.58 12.18
C ALA A 82 28.17 24.42 12.86
N ARG A 83 29.08 23.61 12.28
CA ARG A 83 30.43 23.41 12.81
C ARG A 83 31.29 24.68 12.71
N LYS A 84 31.17 25.46 11.62
CA LYS A 84 31.83 26.77 11.51
C LYS A 84 31.30 27.76 12.56
N HIS A 85 30.00 27.81 12.77
CA HIS A 85 29.38 28.66 13.80
C HIS A 85 29.84 28.28 15.22
N LEU A 86 29.93 26.99 15.53
CA LEU A 86 30.42 26.51 16.83
C LEU A 86 31.89 26.85 17.06
N LYS A 87 32.73 26.74 16.02
CA LYS A 87 34.15 27.13 16.06
C LYS A 87 34.32 28.65 16.25
N GLN A 88 33.48 29.46 15.59
CA GLN A 88 33.46 30.92 15.80
C GLN A 88 33.06 31.29 17.23
N ARG A 89 32.13 30.56 17.83
CA ARG A 89 31.72 30.74 19.23
C ARG A 89 32.70 30.13 20.25
N LYS A 90 33.82 29.52 19.81
CA LYS A 90 34.81 28.83 20.66
C LYS A 90 34.22 27.77 21.60
N VAL A 91 33.10 27.17 21.21
CA VAL A 91 32.47 26.08 21.96
C VAL A 91 33.14 24.74 21.64
N ILE A 92 33.77 24.64 20.46
CA ILE A 92 34.58 23.53 19.96
C ILE A 92 35.78 24.08 19.19
#